data_AF-F5LCX0-F1
#
_entry.id   AF-F5LCX0-F1
#
_cell.length_a   1.000
_cell.length_b   1.000
_cell.length_c   1.000
_cell.angle_alpha   90.00
_cell.angle_beta   90.00
_cell.angle_gamma   90.00
#
_symmetry.space_group_name_H-M   'P 1'
#
loop_
_entity.id
_entity.type
_entity.pdbx_description
1 polymer ?
#
loop_
_entity_poly.entity_id
_entity_poly.type
_entity_poly.pdbx_seq_one_letter_code
_entity_poly.pdbx_strand_id
1 'polypeptide(L)' 'MYSNMTNNFLIYDRQHRRADDDPDIYNRYKSFLIFIGFDAAGADLEVAYFMNAVFDTLD' A
#
# COMPACT_ATOMS: atom_id res chain seq x y z
N MET A 1 1.18 14.36 -5.13
CA MET A 1 1.29 13.11 -5.91
C MET A 1 0.88 11.88 -5.08
N TYR A 2 1.31 11.78 -3.81
CA TYR A 2 0.90 10.73 -2.85
C TYR A 2 -0.62 10.48 -2.73
N SER A 3 -1.46 11.51 -2.81
CA SER A 3 -2.93 11.40 -2.62
C SER A 3 -3.64 10.46 -3.61
N ASN A 4 -3.16 10.34 -4.86
CA ASN A 4 -3.88 9.56 -5.86
C ASN A 4 -3.59 8.05 -5.73
N MET A 5 -2.34 7.70 -5.39
CA MET A 5 -1.91 6.32 -5.17
C MET A 5 -2.54 5.74 -3.89
N THR A 6 -2.55 6.51 -2.80
CA THR A 6 -3.22 6.12 -1.56
C THR A 6 -4.73 5.92 -1.78
N ASN A 7 -5.40 6.79 -2.53
CA ASN A 7 -6.81 6.62 -2.85
C ASN A 7 -7.08 5.36 -3.69
N ASN A 8 -6.24 5.09 -4.69
CA ASN A 8 -6.37 3.87 -5.50
C ASN A 8 -6.16 2.61 -4.66
N PHE A 9 -5.20 2.63 -3.73
CA PHE A 9 -5.02 1.54 -2.77
C PHE A 9 -6.22 1.39 -1.85
N LEU A 10 -6.76 2.46 -1.27
CA LEU A 10 -7.92 2.38 -0.37
C LEU A 10 -9.17 1.84 -1.08
N ILE A 11 -9.34 2.14 -2.37
CA ILE A 11 -10.40 1.58 -3.20
C ILE A 11 -10.13 0.10 -3.47
N TYR A 12 -8.90 -0.27 -3.86
CA TYR A 12 -8.50 -1.64 -4.09
C TYR A 12 -8.65 -2.51 -2.83
N ASP A 13 -8.12 -2.05 -1.68
CA ASP A 13 -8.23 -2.68 -0.36
C ASP A 13 -9.69 -2.89 0.01
N ARG A 14 -10.56 -1.89 -0.17
CA ARG A 14 -11.99 -2.04 0.11
C ARG A 14 -12.66 -3.09 -0.76
N GLN A 15 -12.26 -3.21 -2.02
CA GLN A 15 -12.83 -4.17 -2.98
C GLN A 15 -12.30 -5.60 -2.77
N HIS A 16 -11.06 -5.75 -2.30
CA HIS A 16 -10.37 -7.03 -2.15
C HIS A 16 -10.21 -7.48 -0.70
N ARG A 17 -10.72 -6.72 0.28
CA ARG A 17 -10.63 -7.02 1.73
C ARG A 17 -11.21 -8.37 2.18
N ARG A 18 -12.02 -9.01 1.33
CA ARG A 18 -12.60 -10.33 1.58
C ARG A 18 -11.88 -11.46 0.83
N ALA A 19 -11.00 -11.10 -0.10
CA ALA A 19 -10.14 -12.02 -0.85
C ALA A 19 -8.74 -12.08 -0.23
N ASP A 20 -8.27 -10.96 0.33
CA ASP A 20 -7.03 -10.85 1.10
C ASP A 20 -7.37 -10.92 2.60
N ASP A 21 -7.25 -12.11 3.19
CA ASP A 21 -7.34 -12.34 4.65
C ASP A 21 -6.09 -11.84 5.41
N ASP A 22 -5.12 -11.25 4.72
CA ASP A 22 -3.89 -10.76 5.35
C ASP A 22 -4.21 -9.53 6.21
N PRO A 23 -4.07 -9.57 7.55
CA PRO A 23 -4.33 -8.42 8.41
C PRO A 23 -3.30 -7.29 8.20
N ASP A 24 -2.16 -7.58 7.60
CA ASP A 24 -1.05 -6.65 7.45
C ASP A 24 -1.24 -5.69 6.26
N ILE A 25 -1.46 -4.41 6.58
CA ILE A 25 -1.59 -3.34 5.59
C ILE A 25 -0.30 -3.15 4.76
N TYR A 26 0.87 -3.53 5.30
CA TYR A 26 2.14 -3.55 4.58
C TYR A 26 2.08 -4.47 3.37
N ASN A 27 1.74 -5.75 3.60
CA ASN A 27 1.69 -6.76 2.54
C ASN A 27 0.60 -6.48 1.52
N ARG A 28 -0.56 -5.95 1.96
CA ARG A 28 -1.64 -5.57 1.05
C ARG A 28 -1.23 -4.40 0.14
N TYR A 29 -0.56 -3.37 0.68
CA TYR A 29 -0.09 -2.25 -0.14
C TYR A 29 1.04 -2.67 -1.07
N LYS A 30 1.98 -3.51 -0.60
CA LYS A 30 3.04 -4.10 -1.44
C LYS A 30 2.47 -4.90 -2.61
N SER A 31 1.50 -5.77 -2.34
CA SER A 31 0.84 -6.59 -3.37
C SER A 31 0.12 -5.73 -4.40
N PHE A 32 -0.53 -4.64 -3.96
CA PHE A 32 -1.15 -3.67 -4.86
C PHE A 32 -0.11 -2.98 -5.77
N LEU A 33 1.03 -2.55 -5.22
CA LEU A 33 2.10 -1.92 -5.99
C LEU A 33 2.66 -2.87 -7.07
N ILE A 34 2.88 -4.14 -6.71
CA ILE A 34 3.31 -5.18 -7.66
C ILE A 34 2.24 -5.40 -8.74
N PHE A 35 0.96 -5.45 -8.36
CA PHE A 35 -0.15 -5.62 -9.30
C PHE A 35 -0.22 -4.50 -10.35
N ILE A 36 0.06 -3.25 -9.95
CA ILE A 36 0.08 -2.10 -10.88
C ILE A 36 1.40 -1.96 -11.66
N GLY A 37 2.33 -2.91 -11.50
CA GLY A 37 3.54 -3.01 -12.32
C GLY A 37 4.84 -2.54 -11.67
N PHE A 38 4.88 -2.32 -10.35
CA PHE A 38 6.15 -2.13 -9.65
C PHE A 38 6.90 -3.46 -9.54
N ASP A 39 8.23 -3.40 -9.61
CA ASP A 39 9.06 -4.53 -9.20
C ASP A 39 9.03 -4.69 -7.67
N ALA A 40 9.42 -5.87 -7.18
CA ALA A 40 9.31 -6.17 -5.75
C ALA A 40 10.15 -5.23 -4.87
N ALA A 41 11.32 -4.81 -5.36
CA ALA A 41 12.22 -3.91 -4.63
C ALA A 41 11.71 -2.47 -4.58
N GLY A 42 11.17 -1.95 -5.69
CA GLY A 42 10.53 -0.64 -5.75
C GLY A 42 9.23 -0.60 -4.94
N ALA A 43 8.46 -1.69 -4.93
CA ALA A 43 7.30 -1.82 -4.08
C ALA A 43 7.68 -1.75 -2.58
N ASP A 44 8.69 -2.50 -2.14
CA ASP A 44 9.17 -2.46 -0.74
C ASP A 44 9.63 -1.05 -0.34
N LEU A 45 10.34 -0.35 -1.22
CA LEU A 45 10.79 1.02 -0.97
C LEU A 45 9.60 1.98 -0.80
N GLU A 46 8.57 1.88 -1.65
CA GLU A 46 7.41 2.76 -1.54
C GLU A 46 6.50 2.45 -0.36
N VAL A 47 6.38 1.18 0.04
CA VAL A 47 5.69 0.86 1.29
C VAL A 47 6.45 1.45 2.48
N ALA A 48 7.78 1.39 2.50
CA ALA A 48 8.58 1.98 3.57
C ALA A 48 8.39 3.50 3.67
N TYR A 49 8.36 4.22 2.54
CA TYR A 49 8.05 5.65 2.52
C TYR A 49 6.64 5.95 3.01
N PHE A 50 5.66 5.15 2.60
CA PHE A 50 4.28 5.29 3.06
C PHE A 50 4.17 5.09 4.58
N MET A 51 4.79 4.05 5.14
CA MET A 51 4.74 3.77 6.57
C MET A 51 5.41 4.88 7.39
N ASN A 52 6.59 5.34 6.97
CA ASN A 52 7.26 6.46 7.64
C ASN A 52 6.41 7.73 7.62
N ALA A 53 5.81 8.06 6.47
CA ALA A 53 4.94 9.24 6.37
C ALA A 53 3.70 9.13 7.28
N VAL A 54 3.13 7.91 7.42
CA VAL A 54 2.01 7.67 8.34
C VAL A 54 2.43 7.85 9.79
N PHE A 55 3.58 7.29 10.20
CA PHE A 55 4.10 7.45 11.56
C PHE A 55 4.44 8.91 11.88
N ASP A 56 5.10 9.63 10.97
CA ASP A 56 5.44 11.06 11.14
C ASP A 56 4.19 11.95 11.27
N THR A 57 3.05 11.54 10.69
CA THR A 57 1.78 12.27 10.84
C THR A 57 0.99 11.91 12.11
N LEU A 58 1.39 10.86 12.83
CA LEU A 58 0.75 10.42 14.07
C LEU A 58 1.49 10.90 15.34
N ASP A 59 2.70 11.44 15.18
CA ASP A 59 3.51 12.11 16.24
C ASP A 59 3.23 13.63 16.26
#